data_AF-A0A4U0XLM3-F1
#
_entry.id   AF-A0A4U0XLM3-F1
#
_cell.length_a   1.000
_cell.length_b   1.000
_cell.length_c   1.000
_cell.angle_alpha   90.00
_cell.angle_beta   90.00
_cell.angle_gamma   90.00
#
_symmetry.space_group_name_H-M   'P 1'
#
loop_
_entity.id
_entity.type
_entity.pdbx_description
1 polymer ?
#
loop_
_entity_poly.entity_id
_entity_poly.type
_entity_poly.pdbx_seq_one_letter_code
_entity_poly.pdbx_strand_id
1 'polypeptide(L)'
;MPLYEVEHICPLTVSQQDELAAAITKIHTEKFTAPALFVNVRFTNISEQTTYVGGKRRQTNRILAHVRHGPSRTQDDYADLCSKITKVWDATVPLPRHPFNATGRVDVELRAIFVLGDIVAGMEAGFVLPEAGKDVQWFKENMVAFKKKAEDGDDEFQDMVAEIERRGLIKNGS
;
A
#
# COMPACT_ATOMS: atom_id res chain seq x y z
N MET A 1 7.82 1.39 3.84
CA MET A 1 7.30 2.64 3.28
C MET A 1 7.07 2.48 1.78
N PRO A 2 5.87 2.03 1.37
CA PRO A 2 5.43 1.97 -0.02
C PRO A 2 4.57 3.18 -0.44
N LEU A 3 4.33 3.29 -1.74
CA LEU A 3 3.27 4.10 -2.34
C LEU A 3 2.39 3.20 -3.21
N TYR A 4 1.13 3.07 -2.85
CA TYR A 4 0.10 2.40 -3.64
C TYR A 4 -0.71 3.44 -4.42
N GLU A 5 -0.72 3.32 -5.73
CA GLU A 5 -1.60 4.10 -6.61
C GLU A 5 -2.73 3.21 -7.08
N VAL A 6 -3.95 3.48 -6.60
CA VAL A 6 -5.17 2.81 -6.99
C VAL A 6 -5.82 3.61 -8.11
N GLU A 7 -5.60 3.16 -9.33
CA GLU A 7 -6.22 3.73 -10.52
C GLU A 7 -7.55 3.02 -10.79
N HIS A 8 -8.65 3.75 -10.65
CA HIS A 8 -9.99 3.18 -10.77
C HIS A 8 -10.79 3.90 -11.86
N ILE A 9 -11.59 3.11 -12.58
CA ILE A 9 -12.59 3.60 -13.54
C ILE A 9 -14.00 3.47 -12.97
N CYS A 10 -14.17 2.57 -12.00
CA CYS A 10 -15.43 2.38 -11.32
C CYS A 10 -15.61 3.45 -10.26
N PRO A 11 -16.85 3.94 -10.04
CA PRO A 11 -17.13 4.80 -8.90
C PRO A 11 -16.83 4.06 -7.60
N LEU A 12 -15.92 4.60 -6.79
CA LEU A 12 -15.66 4.15 -5.44
C LEU A 12 -16.20 5.19 -4.46
N THR A 13 -17.07 4.75 -3.56
CA THR A 13 -17.52 5.59 -2.44
C THR A 13 -16.36 5.90 -1.50
N VAL A 14 -16.48 6.97 -0.70
CA VAL A 14 -15.48 7.31 0.33
C VAL A 14 -15.22 6.13 1.26
N SER A 15 -16.28 5.48 1.75
CA SER A 15 -16.16 4.29 2.60
C SER A 15 -15.41 3.13 1.95
N GLN A 16 -15.56 2.92 0.63
CA GLN A 16 -14.82 1.88 -0.08
C GLN A 16 -13.33 2.25 -0.24
N GLN A 17 -13.03 3.53 -0.49
CA GLN A 17 -11.66 4.01 -0.53
C GLN A 17 -10.98 3.85 0.83
N ASP A 18 -11.67 4.23 1.91
CA ASP A 18 -11.16 4.11 3.28
C ASP A 18 -10.91 2.65 3.66
N GLU A 19 -11.86 1.75 3.34
CA GLU A 19 -11.73 0.31 3.60
C GLU A 19 -10.56 -0.30 2.81
N LEU A 20 -10.43 0.05 1.52
CA LEU A 20 -9.32 -0.39 0.68
C LEU A 20 -7.97 0.12 1.21
N ALA A 21 -7.89 1.39 1.58
CA ALA A 21 -6.66 1.98 2.13
C ALA A 21 -6.25 1.28 3.42
N ALA A 22 -7.17 1.15 4.38
CA ALA A 22 -6.92 0.48 5.64
C ALA A 22 -6.46 -0.98 5.45
N ALA A 23 -7.12 -1.71 4.55
CA ALA A 23 -6.78 -3.10 4.27
C ALA A 23 -5.45 -3.26 3.53
N ILE A 24 -5.14 -2.41 2.54
CA ILE A 24 -3.83 -2.40 1.87
C ILE A 24 -2.72 -2.10 2.87
N THR A 25 -2.92 -1.09 3.73
CA THR A 25 -1.99 -0.74 4.80
C THR A 25 -1.73 -1.93 5.71
N LYS A 26 -2.79 -2.58 6.21
CA LYS A 26 -2.67 -3.76 7.06
C LYS A 26 -1.93 -4.91 6.36
N ILE A 27 -2.29 -5.22 5.11
CA ILE A 27 -1.62 -6.29 4.35
C ILE A 27 -0.12 -5.99 4.21
N HIS A 28 0.25 -4.75 3.90
CA HIS A 28 1.64 -4.37 3.73
C HIS A 28 2.42 -4.46 5.05
N THR A 29 1.86 -3.95 6.15
CA THR A 29 2.52 -3.97 7.47
C THR A 29 2.59 -5.36 8.08
N GLU A 30 1.65 -6.25 7.81
CA GLU A 30 1.74 -7.66 8.23
C GLU A 30 2.79 -8.43 7.42
N LYS A 31 2.90 -8.13 6.12
CA LYS A 31 3.85 -8.80 5.23
C LYS A 31 5.28 -8.30 5.41
N PHE A 32 5.46 -7.01 5.69
CA PHE A 32 6.76 -6.36 5.81
C PHE A 32 6.85 -5.58 7.12
N THR A 33 8.04 -5.44 7.67
CA THR A 33 8.27 -4.78 8.96
C THR A 33 8.04 -3.26 8.97
N ALA A 34 7.44 -2.68 7.92
CA ALA A 34 7.14 -1.25 7.88
C ALA A 34 6.01 -0.90 8.88
N PRO A 35 6.06 0.27 9.55
CA PRO A 35 4.94 0.82 10.32
C PRO A 35 3.83 1.36 9.41
N ALA A 36 2.60 1.42 9.91
CA ALA A 36 1.42 1.85 9.16
C ALA A 36 1.51 3.32 8.70
N LEU A 37 2.08 4.20 9.53
CA LEU A 37 2.29 5.62 9.22
C LEU A 37 2.90 5.85 7.84
N PHE A 38 3.80 4.97 7.42
CA PHE A 38 4.53 5.15 6.18
C PHE A 38 3.97 4.34 5.00
N VAL A 39 2.72 3.88 5.08
CA VAL A 39 2.04 3.22 3.97
C VAL A 39 1.11 4.21 3.30
N ASN A 40 1.53 4.69 2.13
CA ASN A 40 0.76 5.68 1.36
C ASN A 40 -0.16 4.97 0.39
N VAL A 41 -1.43 5.36 0.35
CA VAL A 41 -2.42 4.87 -0.61
C VAL A 41 -3.10 6.09 -1.24
N ARG A 42 -3.04 6.18 -2.58
CA ARG A 42 -3.66 7.25 -3.35
C ARG A 42 -4.66 6.67 -4.33
N PHE A 43 -5.88 7.21 -4.35
CA PHE A 43 -6.89 6.88 -5.34
C PHE A 43 -6.87 7.90 -6.48
N THR A 44 -7.02 7.45 -7.72
CA THR A 44 -7.10 8.31 -8.88
C THR A 44 -8.17 7.77 -9.83
N ASN A 45 -9.20 8.58 -10.09
CA ASN A 45 -10.19 8.26 -11.11
C ASN A 45 -9.57 8.48 -12.49
N ILE A 46 -9.47 7.40 -13.26
CA ILE A 46 -8.89 7.39 -14.60
C ILE A 46 -9.94 7.12 -15.70
N SER A 47 -11.24 7.26 -15.42
CA SER A 47 -12.33 6.96 -16.38
C SER A 47 -12.21 7.74 -17.69
N GLU A 48 -11.71 8.97 -17.62
CA GLU A 48 -11.51 9.85 -18.77
C GLU A 48 -10.18 9.62 -19.51
N GLN A 49 -9.27 8.83 -18.93
CA GLN A 49 -7.99 8.56 -19.57
C GLN A 49 -8.13 7.53 -20.68
N THR A 50 -7.41 7.72 -21.78
CA THR A 50 -7.41 6.73 -22.87
C THR A 50 -6.38 5.65 -22.59
N THR A 51 -6.85 4.43 -22.32
CA THR A 51 -5.98 3.27 -22.08
C THR A 51 -6.21 2.17 -23.12
N TYR A 52 -5.19 1.34 -23.33
CA TYR A 52 -5.20 0.23 -24.29
C TYR A 52 -4.70 -1.04 -23.63
N VAL A 53 -5.40 -2.15 -23.87
CA VAL A 53 -4.99 -3.49 -23.45
C VAL A 53 -5.01 -4.40 -24.67
N GLY A 54 -3.88 -5.05 -24.97
CA GLY A 54 -3.73 -5.89 -26.16
C GLY A 54 -4.04 -5.15 -27.47
N GLY A 55 -3.65 -3.88 -27.58
CA GLY A 55 -3.89 -3.03 -28.75
C GLY A 55 -5.34 -2.55 -28.91
N LYS A 56 -6.25 -2.86 -27.98
CA LYS A 56 -7.65 -2.43 -28.02
C LYS A 56 -7.92 -1.39 -26.95
N ARG A 57 -8.67 -0.34 -27.29
CA ARG A 57 -9.12 0.65 -26.31
C ARG A 57 -9.95 -0.05 -25.25
N ARG A 58 -9.50 0.03 -24.00
CA ARG A 58 -10.13 -0.60 -22.84
C ARG A 58 -10.07 0.38 -21.68
N GLN A 59 -10.90 0.15 -20.68
CA GLN A 59 -10.84 0.84 -19.40
C GLN A 59 -10.65 -0.25 -18.36
N THR A 60 -9.74 -0.06 -17.41
CA THR A 60 -9.41 -1.09 -16.42
C THR A 60 -9.05 -0.48 -15.08
N ASN A 61 -9.50 -1.08 -13.98
CA ASN A 61 -8.97 -0.77 -12.66
C ASN A 61 -7.61 -1.47 -12.49
N ARG A 62 -6.62 -0.78 -11.92
CA ARG A 62 -5.29 -1.34 -11.65
C ARG A 62 -4.65 -0.69 -10.43
N ILE A 63 -3.70 -1.40 -9.82
CA ILE A 63 -2.91 -0.88 -8.70
C ILE A 63 -1.43 -0.90 -9.08
N LEU A 64 -0.76 0.24 -8.89
CA LEU A 64 0.70 0.34 -8.94
C LEU A 64 1.22 0.37 -7.51
N ALA A 65 1.98 -0.65 -7.11
CA ALA A 65 2.55 -0.77 -5.78
C ALA A 65 4.05 -0.47 -5.86
N HIS A 66 4.42 0.79 -5.64
CA HIS A 66 5.81 1.20 -5.51
C HIS A 66 6.34 0.77 -4.15
N VAL A 67 7.36 -0.08 -4.16
CA VAL A 67 7.94 -0.67 -2.95
C VAL A 67 9.46 -0.56 -2.99
N ARG A 68 10.08 -0.62 -1.81
CA ARG A 68 11.50 -0.94 -1.71
C ARG A 68 11.71 -2.41 -2.05
N HIS A 69 12.54 -2.72 -3.04
CA HIS A 69 13.02 -4.08 -3.27
C HIS A 69 14.35 -4.32 -2.56
N GLY A 70 14.63 -5.58 -2.22
CA GLY A 70 15.88 -5.99 -1.59
C GLY A 70 15.92 -7.49 -1.36
N PRO A 71 17.08 -8.04 -0.96
CA PRO A 71 17.30 -9.48 -0.86
C PRO A 71 16.40 -10.17 0.18
N SER A 72 15.78 -9.40 1.07
CA SER A 72 14.83 -9.87 2.07
C SER A 72 13.40 -10.07 1.55
N ARG A 73 13.11 -9.74 0.28
CA ARG A 73 11.75 -9.78 -0.31
C ARG A 73 11.76 -10.62 -1.60
N THR A 74 11.04 -11.72 -1.58
CA THR A 74 11.01 -12.71 -2.66
C THR A 74 9.86 -12.47 -3.64
N GLN A 75 9.90 -13.15 -4.79
CA GLN A 75 8.78 -13.16 -5.73
C GLN A 75 7.49 -13.69 -5.10
N ASP A 76 7.60 -14.72 -4.24
CA ASP A 76 6.45 -15.29 -3.53
C ASP A 76 5.85 -14.29 -2.53
N ASP A 77 6.67 -13.42 -1.93
CA ASP A 77 6.18 -12.36 -1.07
C ASP A 77 5.30 -11.36 -1.83
N TYR A 78 5.72 -11.00 -3.04
CA TYR A 78 4.94 -10.11 -3.90
C TYR A 78 3.70 -10.79 -4.50
N ALA A 79 3.79 -12.08 -4.83
CA ALA A 79 2.64 -12.85 -5.29
C ALA A 79 1.55 -12.98 -4.20
N ASP A 80 1.95 -13.26 -2.96
CA ASP A 80 1.05 -13.28 -1.79
C ASP A 80 0.42 -11.91 -1.53
N LEU A 81 1.23 -10.84 -1.61
CA LEU A 81 0.74 -9.45 -1.51
C LEU A 81 -0.35 -9.16 -2.55
N CYS A 82 -0.09 -9.45 -3.83
CA CYS A 82 -1.07 -9.25 -4.91
C CYS A 82 -2.35 -10.06 -4.64
N SER A 83 -2.22 -11.34 -4.29
CA SER A 83 -3.36 -12.22 -4.00
C SER A 83 -4.25 -11.67 -2.88
N LYS A 84 -3.66 -11.19 -1.78
CA LYS A 84 -4.41 -10.60 -0.65
C LYS A 84 -5.12 -9.30 -1.05
N ILE A 85 -4.44 -8.42 -1.78
CA ILE A 85 -5.04 -7.15 -2.25
C ILE A 85 -6.22 -7.43 -3.20
N THR A 86 -6.08 -8.38 -4.13
CA THR A 86 -7.19 -8.78 -5.01
C THR A 86 -8.40 -9.27 -4.24
N LYS A 87 -8.20 -10.08 -3.18
CA LYS A 87 -9.31 -10.56 -2.33
C LYS A 87 -10.03 -9.42 -1.61
N VAL A 88 -9.28 -8.44 -1.10
CA VAL A 88 -9.86 -7.26 -0.46
C VAL A 88 -10.64 -6.43 -1.47
N TRP A 89 -10.07 -6.15 -2.65
CA TRP A 89 -10.79 -5.46 -3.72
C TRP A 89 -12.12 -6.13 -4.02
N ASP A 90 -12.08 -7.45 -4.20
CA ASP A 90 -13.25 -8.26 -4.54
C ASP A 90 -14.34 -8.24 -3.46
N ALA A 91 -13.96 -8.05 -2.19
CA ALA A 91 -14.87 -7.95 -1.05
C ALA A 91 -15.44 -6.54 -0.88
N THR A 92 -14.64 -5.50 -1.14
CA THR A 92 -15.01 -4.08 -0.92
C THR A 92 -15.70 -3.45 -2.14
N VAL A 93 -15.43 -3.95 -3.36
CA VAL A 93 -16.06 -3.48 -4.61
C VAL A 93 -17.05 -4.51 -5.21
N PRO A 94 -18.06 -5.00 -4.47
CA PRO A 94 -19.04 -5.95 -4.99
C PRO A 94 -20.21 -5.22 -5.64
N LEU A 95 -20.15 -4.99 -6.94
CA LEU A 95 -21.27 -4.51 -7.77
C LEU A 95 -21.29 -5.34 -9.06
N PRO A 96 -22.40 -5.41 -9.81
CA PRO A 96 -22.60 -6.51 -10.75
C PRO A 96 -21.41 -6.61 -11.70
N ARG A 97 -20.64 -7.69 -11.57
CA ARG A 97 -19.45 -7.88 -12.39
C ARG A 97 -19.92 -8.10 -13.82
N HIS A 98 -19.38 -7.30 -14.70
CA HIS A 98 -19.63 -7.43 -16.12
C HIS A 98 -18.39 -8.03 -16.79
N PRO A 99 -18.55 -8.89 -17.80
CA PRO A 99 -17.40 -9.35 -18.56
C PRO A 99 -16.55 -8.16 -19.04
N PHE A 100 -15.23 -8.35 -19.09
CA PHE A 100 -14.17 -7.41 -19.51
C PHE A 100 -14.37 -6.71 -20.89
N ASN A 101 -15.49 -6.96 -21.59
CA ASN A 101 -15.84 -6.34 -22.86
C ASN A 101 -17.34 -6.02 -22.98
N ALA A 102 -18.09 -6.00 -21.87
CA ALA A 102 -19.51 -5.68 -21.90
C ALA A 102 -19.70 -4.21 -22.30
N THR A 103 -20.28 -3.98 -23.47
CA THR A 103 -20.54 -2.63 -23.98
C THR A 103 -21.57 -1.90 -23.11
N GLY A 104 -21.29 -0.64 -22.79
CA GLY A 104 -22.21 0.22 -22.05
C GLY A 104 -22.27 -0.03 -20.54
N ARG A 105 -21.31 -0.79 -19.98
CA ARG A 105 -21.22 -1.04 -18.54
C ARG A 105 -19.83 -0.74 -18.01
N VAL A 106 -19.76 -0.28 -16.76
CA VAL A 106 -18.49 0.00 -16.08
C VAL A 106 -17.93 -1.30 -15.52
N ASP A 107 -16.68 -1.59 -15.84
CA ASP A 107 -15.96 -2.73 -15.30
C ASP A 107 -15.47 -2.42 -13.88
N VAL A 108 -15.72 -3.35 -12.96
CA VAL A 108 -15.38 -3.26 -11.54
C VAL A 108 -14.29 -4.26 -11.15
N GLU A 109 -13.83 -5.10 -12.09
CA GLU A 109 -12.73 -6.04 -11.86
C GLU A 109 -11.42 -5.29 -11.66
N LEU A 110 -10.63 -5.72 -10.66
CA LEU A 110 -9.23 -5.32 -10.54
C LEU A 110 -8.39 -6.11 -11.52
N ARG A 111 -8.08 -5.51 -12.66
CA ARG A 111 -7.47 -6.21 -13.79
C ARG A 111 -6.00 -6.56 -13.57
N ALA A 112 -5.28 -5.72 -12.84
CA ALA A 112 -3.84 -5.83 -12.67
C ALA A 112 -3.35 -5.19 -11.37
N ILE A 113 -2.33 -5.80 -10.79
CA ILE A 113 -1.50 -5.21 -9.75
C ILE A 113 -0.05 -5.33 -10.24
N PHE A 114 0.63 -4.20 -10.33
CA PHE A 114 2.06 -4.16 -10.68
C PHE A 114 2.85 -3.78 -9.45
N VAL A 115 3.73 -4.67 -8.98
CA VAL A 115 4.66 -4.37 -7.90
C VAL A 115 5.95 -3.84 -8.53
N LEU A 116 6.26 -2.58 -8.23
CA LEU A 116 7.40 -1.85 -8.78
C LEU A 116 8.44 -1.71 -7.66
N GLY A 117 9.57 -2.39 -7.81
CA GLY A 117 10.68 -2.34 -6.86
C GLY A 117 11.58 -1.11 -7.01
N ASP A 118 10.99 0.06 -7.23
CA ASP A 118 11.66 1.26 -7.77
C ASP A 118 12.00 2.34 -6.73
N ILE A 119 11.61 2.16 -5.47
CA ILE A 119 12.00 3.07 -4.39
C ILE A 119 13.45 2.77 -3.97
N VAL A 120 14.40 3.46 -4.59
CA VAL A 120 15.84 3.36 -4.27
C VAL A 120 16.22 4.17 -3.03
N ALA A 121 15.64 5.37 -2.88
CA ALA A 121 15.83 6.27 -1.75
C ALA A 121 14.59 7.14 -1.57
N GLY A 122 14.45 7.74 -0.38
CA GLY A 122 13.38 8.69 -0.11
C GLY A 122 13.55 9.33 1.26
N MET A 123 12.77 10.37 1.51
CA MET A 123 12.60 10.98 2.83
C MET A 123 11.11 11.11 3.09
N GLU A 124 10.64 10.64 4.25
CA GLU A 124 9.24 10.66 4.61
C GLU A 124 9.10 11.02 6.09
N ALA A 125 8.16 11.90 6.42
CA ALA A 125 7.99 12.47 7.76
C ALA A 125 9.28 13.03 8.40
N GLY A 126 10.23 13.47 7.57
CA GLY A 126 11.53 13.98 8.00
C GLY A 126 12.63 12.93 8.21
N PHE A 127 12.39 11.67 7.84
CA PHE A 127 13.36 10.59 8.01
C PHE A 127 13.73 9.94 6.68
N VAL A 128 15.03 9.69 6.49
CA VAL A 128 15.52 8.95 5.32
C VAL A 128 15.06 7.51 5.43
N LEU A 129 14.52 6.96 4.34
CA LEU A 129 14.01 5.59 4.32
C LEU A 129 15.18 4.58 4.40
N PRO A 130 15.05 3.48 5.17
CA PRO A 130 16.03 2.43 5.19
C PRO A 130 15.93 1.55 3.94
N GLU A 131 16.98 0.79 3.64
CA GLU A 131 16.89 -0.31 2.68
C GLU A 131 15.81 -1.32 3.10
N ALA A 132 15.26 -2.06 2.12
CA ALA A 132 14.28 -3.10 2.38
C ALA A 132 14.80 -4.17 3.37
N GLY A 133 14.08 -4.36 4.49
CA GLY A 133 14.42 -5.34 5.52
C GLY A 133 15.32 -4.80 6.64
N LYS A 134 15.80 -3.55 6.54
CA LYS A 134 16.54 -2.88 7.62
C LYS A 134 15.64 -2.04 8.54
N ASP A 135 14.32 -2.20 8.44
CA ASP A 135 13.33 -1.38 9.17
C ASP A 135 13.52 -1.46 10.70
N VAL A 136 13.85 -2.63 11.26
CA VAL A 136 14.08 -2.78 12.72
C VAL A 136 15.28 -1.97 13.21
N GLN A 137 16.39 -2.02 12.48
CA GLN A 137 17.59 -1.26 12.82
C GLN A 137 17.31 0.24 12.72
N TRP A 138 16.61 0.62 11.66
CA TRP A 138 16.17 2.00 11.45
C TRP A 138 15.25 2.51 12.58
N PHE A 139 14.36 1.68 13.12
CA PHE A 139 13.58 2.07 14.29
C PHE A 139 14.46 2.33 15.50
N LYS A 140 15.43 1.47 15.78
CA LYS A 140 16.35 1.64 16.92
C LYS A 140 17.14 2.94 16.82
N GLU A 141 17.61 3.27 15.62
CA GLU A 141 18.38 4.49 15.35
C GLU A 141 17.55 5.77 15.51
N ASN A 142 16.25 5.71 15.18
CA ASN A 142 15.38 6.88 15.14
C ASN A 142 14.38 6.97 16.30
N MET A 143 14.33 5.98 17.20
CA MET A 143 13.29 5.89 18.24
C MET A 143 13.23 7.12 19.16
N VAL A 144 14.38 7.71 19.49
CA VAL A 144 14.44 8.94 20.29
C VAL A 144 13.72 10.09 19.58
N ALA A 145 13.94 10.24 18.28
CA ALA A 145 13.28 11.27 17.48
C ALA A 145 11.79 10.99 17.28
N PHE A 146 11.39 9.72 17.14
CA PHE A 146 9.98 9.33 17.06
C PHE A 146 9.23 9.66 18.35
N LYS A 147 9.80 9.29 19.50
CA LYS A 147 9.20 9.59 20.81
C LYS A 147 9.09 11.10 21.05
N LYS A 148 10.13 11.86 20.67
CA LYS A 148 10.06 13.32 20.73
C LYS A 148 8.91 13.89 19.92
N LYS A 149 8.72 13.46 18.67
CA LYS A 149 7.59 13.90 17.84
C LYS A 149 6.24 13.55 18.48
N ALA A 150 6.11 12.34 19.01
CA ALA A 150 4.92 11.91 19.73
C ALA A 150 4.63 12.76 20.98
N GLU A 151 5.66 13.08 21.76
CA GLU A 151 5.60 13.97 22.94
C GLU A 151 5.26 15.41 22.57
N ASP A 152 5.71 15.88 21.40
CA ASP A 152 5.41 17.21 20.86
C ASP A 152 3.96 17.30 20.29
N GLY A 153 3.15 16.24 20.42
CA GLY A 153 1.72 16.22 20.06
C GLY A 153 1.40 15.72 18.65
N ASP A 154 2.34 15.02 18.00
CA ASP A 154 2.12 14.41 16.68
C ASP A 154 1.43 13.05 16.83
N ASP A 155 0.09 13.02 16.71
CA ASP A 155 -0.77 11.84 16.91
C ASP A 155 -0.36 10.66 16.01
N GLU A 156 0.10 10.93 14.79
CA GLU A 156 0.58 9.91 13.86
C GLU A 156 1.84 9.19 14.40
N PHE A 157 2.75 9.94 15.02
CA PHE A 157 3.93 9.38 15.67
C PHE A 157 3.60 8.69 17.00
N GLN A 158 2.57 9.15 17.73
CA GLN A 158 2.06 8.44 18.91
C GLN A 158 1.55 7.05 18.54
N ASP A 159 0.70 6.97 17.50
CA ASP A 159 0.17 5.71 16.97
C ASP A 159 1.29 4.79 16.47
N MET A 160 2.27 5.34 15.76
CA MET A 160 3.41 4.57 15.26
C MET A 160 4.26 4.00 16.40
N VAL A 161 4.58 4.79 17.43
CA VAL A 161 5.36 4.32 18.59
C VAL A 161 4.60 3.19 19.31
N ALA A 162 3.30 3.40 19.56
CA ALA A 162 2.44 2.38 20.15
C ALA A 162 2.35 1.11 19.29
N GLU A 163 2.29 1.25 17.96
CA GLU A 163 2.30 0.14 17.01
C GLU A 163 3.61 -0.67 17.11
N ILE A 164 4.77 0.00 17.07
CA ILE A 164 6.10 -0.63 17.14
C ILE A 164 6.25 -1.43 18.45
N GLU A 165 5.82 -0.86 19.57
CA GLU A 165 5.85 -1.50 20.89
C GLU A 165 4.87 -2.69 20.96
N ARG A 166 3.61 -2.50 20.54
CA ARG A 166 2.58 -3.55 20.53
C ARG A 166 2.96 -4.75 19.67
N ARG A 167 3.60 -4.51 18.52
CA ARG A 167 4.06 -5.55 17.59
C ARG A 167 5.40 -6.18 18.02
N GLY A 168 6.06 -5.66 19.04
CA GLY A 168 7.35 -6.14 19.52
C GLY A 168 8.46 -6.08 18.46
N LEU A 169 8.41 -5.09 17.56
CA LEU A 169 9.35 -4.99 16.42
C LEU A 169 10.77 -4.67 16.88
N ILE A 170 10.92 -4.01 18.03
CA ILE A 170 12.18 -3.85 18.73
C ILE A 170 12.15 -4.75 19.95
N LYS A 171 13.00 -5.79 19.96
CA LYS A 171 13.28 -6.52 21.20
C LYS A 171 14.17 -5.64 22.08
N ASN A 172 13.69 -5.27 23.27
CA ASN A 172 14.56 -4.78 24.33
C ASN A 172 15.58 -5.89 24.61
N GLY A 173 16.87 -5.58 24.51
CA GLY A 173 17.93 -6.57 24.68
C GLY A 173 17.76 -7.33 25.99
N SER A 174 17.77 -8.66 25.89
CA SER A 174 18.10 -9.57 26.99
C SER A 174 19.56 -9.41 27.39
#